data_AF-N1W6R5-F1
#
_entry.id   AF-N1W6R5-F1
#
_cell.length_a   1.000
_cell.length_b   1.000
_cell.length_c   1.000
_cell.angle_alpha   90.00
_cell.angle_beta   90.00
_cell.angle_gamma   90.00
#
_symmetry.space_group_name_H-M   'P 1'
#
loop_
_entity.id
_entity.type
_entity.pdbx_description
1 polymer ?
#
loop_
_entity_poly.entity_id
_entity_poly.type
_entity_poly.pdbx_seq_one_letter_code
_entity_poly.pdbx_strand_id
1 'polypeptide(L)'
;MKLRMMLSLLLFLSALGFVLNAEKKANPSVEMNLHDFMEDYTKPATKLFDKKDNADYLNKILEKVPDMAPEDQKAEWKEIIDAKLAVGKPDETCKSCHTKFKKEYKAKYRKKLIPIPEDLLGFPKEIKELLKK
;
A
#
# COMPACT_ATOMS: atom_id res chain seq x y z
N MET A 1 -40.89 -8.13 40.91
CA MET A 1 -39.46 -7.71 40.92
C MET A 1 -38.63 -8.33 39.78
N LYS A 2 -38.82 -9.61 39.41
CA LYS A 2 -38.01 -10.28 38.36
C LYS A 2 -38.12 -9.66 36.95
N LEU A 3 -39.30 -9.18 36.55
CA LEU A 3 -39.51 -8.64 35.19
C LEU A 3 -38.84 -7.27 34.96
N ARG A 4 -38.76 -6.40 35.98
CA ARG A 4 -38.05 -5.12 35.91
C ARG A 4 -36.54 -5.30 35.78
N MET A 5 -35.97 -6.29 36.48
CA MET A 5 -34.53 -6.61 36.40
C MET A 5 -34.13 -7.16 35.03
N MET A 6 -34.97 -7.98 34.40
CA MET A 6 -34.72 -8.53 33.07
C MET A 6 -34.71 -7.44 31.98
N LEU A 7 -35.60 -6.44 32.09
CA LEU A 7 -35.69 -5.34 31.12
C LEU A 7 -34.48 -4.39 31.21
N SER A 8 -33.96 -4.15 32.42
CA SER A 8 -32.73 -3.37 32.62
C SER A 8 -31.48 -4.06 32.09
N LEU A 9 -31.41 -5.40 32.17
CA LEU A 9 -30.28 -6.18 31.65
C LEU A 9 -30.24 -6.20 30.11
N LEU A 10 -31.41 -6.28 29.47
CA LEU A 10 -31.56 -6.21 28.01
C LEU A 10 -31.15 -4.84 27.45
N LEU A 11 -31.51 -3.75 28.11
CA LEU A 11 -31.10 -2.39 27.72
C LEU A 11 -29.58 -2.20 27.84
N PHE A 12 -28.96 -2.75 28.89
CA PHE A 12 -27.51 -2.66 29.09
C PHE A 12 -26.70 -3.43 28.03
N LEU A 13 -27.20 -4.60 27.61
CA LEU A 13 -26.58 -5.41 26.54
C LEU A 13 -26.69 -4.75 25.16
N SER A 14 -27.79 -4.03 24.88
CA SER A 14 -27.95 -3.29 23.61
C SER A 14 -27.01 -2.08 23.49
N ALA A 15 -26.66 -1.44 24.60
CA ALA A 15 -25.72 -0.31 24.62
C ALA A 15 -24.27 -0.74 24.39
N LEU A 16 -23.86 -1.92 24.91
CA LEU A 16 -22.50 -2.46 24.69
C LEU A 16 -22.26 -2.83 23.23
N GLY A 17 -23.28 -3.33 22.52
CA GLY A 17 -23.17 -3.69 21.10
C GLY A 17 -22.94 -2.49 20.17
N PHE A 18 -23.47 -1.30 20.51
CA PHE A 18 -23.27 -0.08 19.73
C PHE A 18 -21.90 0.56 19.93
N VAL A 19 -21.34 0.47 21.14
CA VAL A 19 -20.02 1.04 21.46
C VAL A 19 -18.88 0.22 20.82
N LEU A 20 -18.99 -1.11 20.80
CA LEU A 20 -17.98 -1.98 20.16
C LEU A 20 -17.97 -1.90 18.62
N ASN A 21 -19.06 -1.42 18.00
CA ASN A 21 -19.13 -1.28 16.55
C ASN A 21 -18.58 0.07 16.05
N ALA A 22 -18.41 1.06 16.95
CA ALA A 22 -17.86 2.38 16.64
C ALA A 22 -16.32 2.42 16.65
N GLU A 23 -15.64 1.38 17.17
CA GLU A 23 -14.18 1.30 17.23
C GLU A 23 -13.52 0.73 15.96
N LYS A 24 -14.30 0.27 14.96
CA LYS A 24 -13.80 0.18 13.60
C LYS A 24 -13.72 1.59 13.02
N LYS A 25 -12.73 2.34 13.49
CA LYS A 25 -12.20 3.53 12.83
C LYS A 25 -12.06 3.21 11.34
N ALA A 26 -12.97 3.76 10.57
CA ALA A 26 -12.73 4.01 9.16
C ALA A 26 -11.58 5.03 9.10
N ASN A 27 -10.34 4.56 9.17
CA ASN A 27 -9.29 5.23 8.41
C ASN A 27 -9.78 5.15 6.97
N PRO A 28 -10.01 6.26 6.26
CA PRO A 28 -10.30 6.18 4.85
C PRO A 28 -9.08 5.50 4.22
N SER A 29 -9.24 4.23 3.83
CA SER A 29 -8.23 3.51 3.07
C SER A 29 -8.01 4.35 1.82
N VAL A 30 -6.84 4.96 1.70
CA VAL A 30 -6.46 5.60 0.44
C VAL A 30 -6.37 4.46 -0.56
N GLU A 31 -7.27 4.46 -1.53
CA GLU A 31 -7.36 3.46 -2.57
C GLU A 31 -6.98 4.08 -3.89
N MET A 32 -6.13 3.38 -4.62
CA MET A 32 -5.78 3.73 -6.00
C MET A 32 -5.48 2.46 -6.77
N ASN A 33 -5.34 2.56 -8.08
CA ASN A 33 -4.92 1.41 -8.86
C ASN A 33 -3.37 1.28 -8.83
N LEU A 34 -2.88 0.10 -9.18
CA LEU A 34 -1.44 -0.18 -9.15
C LEU A 34 -0.65 0.72 -10.10
N HIS A 35 -1.24 1.18 -11.21
CA HIS A 35 -0.56 2.14 -12.10
C HIS A 35 -0.33 3.49 -11.41
N ASP A 36 -1.36 4.05 -10.79
CA ASP A 36 -1.28 5.34 -10.11
C ASP A 36 -0.33 5.25 -8.91
N PHE A 37 -0.34 4.13 -8.18
CA PHE A 37 0.64 3.87 -7.12
C PHE A 37 2.09 3.95 -7.64
N MET A 38 2.38 3.36 -8.80
CA MET A 38 3.73 3.42 -9.37
C MET A 38 4.15 4.85 -9.77
N GLU A 39 3.20 5.66 -10.25
CA GLU A 39 3.46 7.06 -10.63
C GLU A 39 3.62 7.98 -9.40
N ASP A 40 2.85 7.75 -8.34
CA ASP A 40 2.78 8.64 -7.17
C ASP A 40 3.77 8.27 -6.06
N TYR A 41 4.18 7.00 -5.98
CA TYR A 41 5.06 6.50 -4.92
C TYR A 41 6.40 6.07 -5.49
N THR A 42 6.40 5.07 -6.37
CA THR A 42 7.64 4.43 -6.83
C THR A 42 8.50 5.39 -7.66
N LYS A 43 7.90 6.11 -8.62
CA LYS A 43 8.63 7.03 -9.50
C LYS A 43 9.28 8.21 -8.76
N PRO A 44 8.60 8.91 -7.82
CA PRO A 44 9.25 9.91 -6.97
C PRO A 44 10.37 9.32 -6.10
N ALA A 45 10.19 8.11 -5.56
CA ALA A 45 11.21 7.45 -4.76
C ALA A 45 12.46 7.09 -5.59
N THR A 46 12.29 6.59 -6.82
CA THR A 46 13.41 6.38 -7.76
C THR A 46 14.12 7.70 -8.05
N LYS A 47 13.38 8.77 -8.31
CA LYS A 47 13.99 10.09 -8.53
C LYS A 47 14.76 10.60 -7.30
N LEU A 48 14.29 10.30 -6.09
CA LEU A 48 14.99 10.65 -4.86
C LEU A 48 16.27 9.84 -4.71
N PHE A 49 16.24 8.54 -4.99
CA PHE A 49 17.42 7.69 -5.04
C PHE A 49 18.44 8.22 -6.06
N ASP A 50 18.04 8.46 -7.31
CA ASP A 50 18.93 8.93 -8.37
C ASP A 50 19.61 10.29 -8.05
N LYS A 51 18.90 11.16 -7.30
CA LYS A 51 19.39 12.52 -7.00
C LYS A 51 20.14 12.65 -5.70
N LYS A 52 19.78 11.84 -4.70
CA LYS A 52 20.22 12.01 -3.31
C LYS A 52 20.80 10.74 -2.70
N ASP A 53 20.92 9.67 -3.49
CA ASP A 53 21.37 8.34 -3.06
C ASP A 53 20.59 7.80 -1.85
N ASN A 54 19.34 8.24 -1.69
CA ASN A 54 18.46 7.80 -0.62
C ASN A 54 17.57 6.66 -1.12
N ALA A 55 18.01 5.43 -0.86
CA ALA A 55 17.30 4.21 -1.25
C ALA A 55 16.17 3.82 -0.27
N ASP A 56 16.10 4.40 0.93
CA ASP A 56 15.23 3.93 2.02
C ASP A 56 13.76 3.91 1.62
N TYR A 57 13.29 4.99 0.99
CA TYR A 57 11.92 5.09 0.52
C TYR A 57 11.62 4.08 -0.59
N LEU A 58 12.53 3.95 -1.55
CA LEU A 58 12.36 3.05 -2.69
C LEU A 58 12.35 1.59 -2.22
N ASN A 59 13.25 1.19 -1.33
CA ASN A 59 13.31 -0.16 -0.78
C ASN A 59 12.02 -0.52 -0.05
N LYS A 60 11.54 0.35 0.86
CA LYS A 60 10.28 0.11 1.58
C LYS A 60 9.07 0.01 0.67
N ILE A 61 9.00 0.83 -0.38
CA ILE A 61 7.95 0.71 -1.39
C ILE A 61 8.06 -0.64 -2.10
N LEU A 62 9.25 -1.00 -2.58
CA LEU A 62 9.48 -2.22 -3.34
C LEU A 62 9.18 -3.49 -2.52
N GLU A 63 9.41 -3.49 -1.22
CA GLU A 63 9.03 -4.60 -0.33
C GLU A 63 7.51 -4.87 -0.30
N LYS A 64 6.68 -3.83 -0.46
CA LYS A 64 5.21 -3.94 -0.42
C LYS A 64 4.58 -4.17 -1.79
N VAL A 65 5.26 -3.75 -2.84
CA VAL A 65 4.78 -3.82 -4.22
C VAL A 65 4.29 -5.21 -4.67
N PRO A 66 4.95 -6.35 -4.32
CA PRO A 66 4.48 -7.67 -4.73
C PRO A 66 3.06 -7.98 -4.24
N ASP A 67 2.69 -7.52 -3.04
CA ASP A 67 1.35 -7.77 -2.47
C ASP A 67 0.25 -7.00 -3.19
N MET A 68 0.63 -5.91 -3.88
CA MET A 68 -0.24 -5.05 -4.66
C MET A 68 -0.37 -5.50 -6.13
N ALA A 69 0.49 -6.43 -6.58
CA ALA A 69 0.43 -6.99 -7.92
C ALA A 69 -0.79 -7.92 -8.10
N PRO A 70 -1.23 -8.20 -9.34
CA PRO A 70 -2.23 -9.23 -9.59
C PRO A 70 -1.82 -10.57 -8.98
N GLU A 71 -2.80 -11.32 -8.46
CA GLU A 71 -2.55 -12.59 -7.74
C GLU A 71 -1.71 -13.58 -8.55
N ASP A 72 -1.95 -13.67 -9.87
CA ASP A 72 -1.23 -14.55 -10.79
C ASP A 72 0.21 -14.10 -11.07
N GLN A 73 0.62 -12.91 -10.60
CA GLN A 73 1.91 -12.30 -10.89
C GLN A 73 2.73 -12.01 -9.63
N LYS A 74 2.15 -12.10 -8.42
CA LYS A 74 2.84 -11.74 -7.16
C LYS A 74 4.19 -12.43 -6.98
N ALA A 75 4.26 -13.73 -7.24
CA ALA A 75 5.49 -14.51 -7.09
C ALA A 75 6.60 -13.99 -8.02
N GLU A 76 6.27 -13.73 -9.28
CA GLU A 76 7.25 -13.23 -10.26
C GLU A 76 7.66 -11.77 -9.98
N TRP A 77 6.73 -10.93 -9.52
CA TRP A 77 7.05 -9.59 -9.05
C TRP A 77 8.04 -9.65 -7.89
N LYS A 78 7.76 -10.48 -6.90
CA LYS A 78 8.64 -10.70 -5.75
C LYS A 78 10.02 -11.17 -6.18
N GLU A 79 10.10 -12.15 -7.07
CA GLU A 79 11.38 -12.66 -7.57
C GLU A 79 12.21 -11.55 -8.24
N ILE A 80 11.61 -10.76 -9.12
CA ILE A 80 12.30 -9.65 -9.80
C ILE A 80 12.78 -8.60 -8.79
N ILE A 81 11.91 -8.23 -7.85
CA ILE A 81 12.20 -7.22 -6.83
C ILE A 81 13.32 -7.70 -5.92
N ASP A 82 13.20 -8.88 -5.32
CA ASP A 82 14.18 -9.46 -4.41
C ASP A 82 15.55 -9.60 -5.09
N ALA A 83 15.59 -10.05 -6.35
CA ALA A 83 16.83 -10.16 -7.10
C ALA A 83 17.54 -8.80 -7.30
N LYS A 84 16.79 -7.71 -7.48
CA LYS A 84 17.34 -6.37 -7.66
C LYS A 84 17.73 -5.71 -6.34
N LEU A 85 16.94 -5.91 -5.29
CA LEU A 85 17.28 -5.47 -3.94
C LEU A 85 18.55 -6.17 -3.44
N ALA A 86 18.71 -7.47 -3.69
CA ALA A 86 19.90 -8.24 -3.26
C ALA A 86 21.21 -7.74 -3.87
N VAL A 87 21.18 -7.16 -5.08
CA VAL A 87 22.36 -6.59 -5.74
C VAL A 87 22.49 -5.08 -5.56
N GLY A 88 21.67 -4.48 -4.69
CA GLY A 88 21.71 -3.04 -4.40
C GLY A 88 21.29 -2.16 -5.59
N LYS A 89 20.43 -2.67 -6.48
CA LYS A 89 19.95 -1.95 -7.67
C LYS A 89 18.43 -1.77 -7.68
N PRO A 90 17.86 -1.09 -6.67
CA PRO A 90 16.42 -0.94 -6.54
C PRO A 90 15.79 -0.14 -7.70
N ASP A 91 16.54 0.76 -8.35
CA ASP A 91 16.13 1.54 -9.52
C ASP A 91 15.87 0.67 -10.76
N GLU A 92 16.62 -0.40 -10.96
CA GLU A 92 16.46 -1.32 -12.10
C GLU A 92 15.18 -2.17 -12.01
N THR A 93 14.53 -2.20 -10.83
CA THR A 93 13.34 -3.02 -10.55
C THR A 93 12.17 -2.61 -11.43
N CYS A 94 11.88 -1.31 -11.52
CA CYS A 94 10.76 -0.79 -12.30
C CYS A 94 10.91 -1.15 -13.79
N LYS A 95 12.12 -1.04 -14.33
CA LYS A 95 12.44 -1.39 -15.71
C LYS A 95 12.26 -2.89 -15.97
N SER A 96 12.69 -3.72 -15.02
CA SER A 96 12.59 -5.18 -15.12
C SER A 96 11.12 -5.64 -15.08
N CYS A 97 10.33 -5.16 -14.12
CA CYS A 97 8.90 -5.42 -14.05
C CYS A 97 8.16 -4.90 -15.29
N HIS A 98 8.45 -3.67 -15.73
CA HIS A 98 7.81 -3.11 -16.92
C HIS A 98 8.12 -3.90 -18.19
N THR A 99 9.35 -4.41 -18.33
CA THR A 99 9.76 -5.22 -19.48
C THR A 99 8.99 -6.54 -19.52
N LYS A 100 8.85 -7.21 -18.36
CA LYS A 100 8.15 -8.50 -18.28
C LYS A 100 6.64 -8.37 -18.47
N PHE A 101 6.02 -7.39 -17.82
CA PHE A 101 4.56 -7.28 -17.75
C PHE A 101 3.97 -6.17 -18.63
N LYS A 102 4.71 -5.66 -19.62
CA LYS A 102 4.31 -4.51 -20.44
C LYS A 102 2.91 -4.64 -21.04
N LYS A 103 2.57 -5.85 -21.52
CA LYS A 103 1.31 -6.14 -22.22
C LYS A 103 0.14 -6.16 -21.24
N GLU A 104 0.37 -6.71 -20.06
CA GLU A 104 -0.60 -6.88 -18.98
C GLU A 104 -0.79 -5.59 -18.18
N TYR A 105 0.23 -4.73 -18.13
CA TYR A 105 0.25 -3.49 -17.34
C TYR A 105 -0.94 -2.60 -17.65
N LYS A 106 -1.20 -2.33 -18.93
CA LYS A 106 -2.36 -1.51 -19.34
C LYS A 106 -3.70 -2.22 -19.09
N ALA A 107 -3.74 -3.55 -19.20
CA ALA A 107 -4.96 -4.32 -19.17
C ALA A 107 -5.45 -4.66 -17.75
N LYS A 108 -4.52 -4.87 -16.81
CA LYS A 108 -4.81 -5.36 -15.45
C LYS A 108 -4.60 -4.28 -14.38
N TYR A 109 -3.61 -3.41 -14.52
CA TYR A 109 -3.12 -2.63 -13.37
C TYR A 109 -3.86 -1.32 -13.13
N ARG A 110 -4.67 -0.88 -14.10
CA ARG A 110 -5.55 0.30 -13.99
C ARG A 110 -6.96 -0.04 -13.48
N LYS A 111 -7.29 -1.33 -13.36
CA LYS A 111 -8.67 -1.79 -13.14
C LYS A 111 -9.02 -2.05 -11.68
N LYS A 112 -8.09 -2.63 -10.92
CA LYS A 112 -8.31 -3.01 -9.52
C LYS A 112 -7.82 -1.88 -8.62
N LEU A 113 -8.71 -1.39 -7.76
CA LEU A 113 -8.32 -0.55 -6.65
C LEU A 113 -7.69 -1.42 -5.56
N ILE A 114 -6.57 -0.95 -5.04
CA ILE A 114 -5.80 -1.57 -3.97
C ILE A 114 -5.72 -0.57 -2.80
N PRO A 115 -5.87 -1.04 -1.55
CA PRO A 115 -5.61 -0.22 -0.40
C PRO A 115 -4.11 0.05 -0.29
N ILE A 116 -3.74 1.30 -0.07
CA ILE A 116 -2.34 1.66 0.14
C ILE A 116 -1.92 1.31 1.58
N PRO A 117 -0.78 0.63 1.77
CA PRO A 117 -0.24 0.34 3.10
C PRO A 117 -0.07 1.61 3.95
N GLU A 118 -0.50 1.56 5.21
CA GLU A 118 -0.53 2.73 6.10
C GLU A 118 0.86 3.37 6.30
N ASP A 119 1.92 2.54 6.28
CA ASP A 119 3.31 2.96 6.39
C ASP A 119 3.82 3.76 5.18
N LEU A 120 3.15 3.66 4.03
CA LEU A 120 3.54 4.37 2.81
C LEU A 120 2.80 5.69 2.63
N LEU A 121 1.67 5.93 3.31
CA LEU A 121 0.78 7.08 3.04
C LEU A 121 1.47 8.45 3.09
N GLY A 122 2.49 8.62 3.95
CA GLY A 122 3.26 9.85 4.08
C GLY A 122 4.32 10.07 2.98
N PHE A 123 4.72 8.99 2.29
CA PHE A 123 5.89 8.99 1.43
C PHE A 123 5.83 9.99 0.28
N PRO A 124 4.72 10.13 -0.48
CA PRO A 124 4.68 11.08 -1.59
C PRO A 124 4.97 12.52 -1.15
N LYS A 125 4.48 12.92 0.03
CA LYS A 125 4.70 14.25 0.59
C LYS A 125 6.13 14.41 1.09
N GLU A 126 6.64 13.45 1.86
CA GLU A 126 7.99 13.48 2.41
C GLU A 126 9.05 13.49 1.30
N ILE A 127 8.93 12.59 0.31
CA ILE A 127 9.82 12.52 -0.85
C ILE A 127 9.81 13.85 -1.62
N LYS A 128 8.64 14.45 -1.82
CA LYS A 128 8.52 15.74 -2.51
C LYS A 128 9.21 16.86 -1.73
N GLU A 129 9.13 16.88 -0.40
CA GLU A 129 9.84 17.84 0.43
C GLU A 129 11.36 17.63 0.39
N LEU A 130 11.81 16.38 0.45
CA LEU A 130 13.22 16.03 0.32
C LEU A 130 13.78 16.41 -1.05
N LEU A 131 13.03 16.25 -2.14
CA LEU A 131 13.45 16.62 -3.50
C LEU A 131 13.53 18.13 -3.75
N LYS A 132 12.91 18.96 -2.90
CA LYS A 132 12.98 20.44 -2.99
C LYS A 132 14.21 21.01 -2.27
N LYS A 133 14.65 20.33 -1.22
CA LYS A 133 15.89 20.65 -0.49
C LYS A 133 17.11 20.32 -1.34
#